data_AF-A0A554A2C1-F1
#
_entry.id   AF-A0A554A2C1-F1
#
_cell.length_a   1.000
_cell.length_b   1.000
_cell.length_c   1.000
_cell.angle_alpha   90.00
_cell.angle_beta   90.00
_cell.angle_gamma   90.00
#
_symmetry.space_group_name_H-M   'P 1'
#
loop_
_entity.id
_entity.type
_entity.pdbx_description
1 polymer ?
#
loop_
_entity_poly.entity_id
_entity_poly.type
_entity_poly.pdbx_seq_one_letter_code
_entity_poly.pdbx_strand_id
1 'polypeptide(L)'
;MGILVNWNGTVYLTTSAYSNVTSSNNIFNDRPAVTSDASNGGKIRVMIVNSKGAQVGGTKDISPGKSVKLEKIPWNSGTYTLKAKALNKSGTYRIGID
;
A
#
# COMPACT_ATOMS: atom_id res chain seq x y z
N MET A 1 12.39 4.15 18.98
CA MET A 1 10.98 4.46 18.65
C MET A 1 10.94 4.68 17.13
N GLY A 2 10.65 3.64 16.36
CA GLY A 2 10.70 3.69 14.90
C GLY A 2 9.42 4.30 14.35
N ILE A 3 9.52 5.36 13.56
CA ILE A 3 8.37 5.96 12.87
C ILE A 3 7.99 4.98 11.74
N LEU A 4 6.97 4.17 12.00
CA LEU A 4 6.21 3.46 10.98
C LEU A 4 5.59 4.49 10.02
N VAL A 5 5.36 4.11 8.77
CA VAL A 5 4.58 4.95 7.85
C VAL A 5 3.15 4.99 8.34
N ASN A 6 2.83 5.97 9.17
CA ASN A 6 1.46 6.25 9.55
C ASN A 6 0.86 7.19 8.50
N TRP A 7 0.01 6.63 7.63
CA TRP A 7 -0.63 7.38 6.57
C TRP A 7 -2.11 7.00 6.50
N ASN A 8 -2.98 8.00 6.45
CA ASN A 8 -4.40 7.80 6.22
C ASN A 8 -4.87 8.82 5.18
N GLY A 9 -5.52 8.33 4.13
CA GLY A 9 -5.98 9.23 3.08
C GLY A 9 -6.84 8.53 2.05
N THR A 10 -7.23 9.30 1.04
CA THR A 10 -7.99 8.82 -0.11
C THR A 10 -7.14 8.84 -1.37
N VAL A 11 -7.28 7.82 -2.20
CA VAL A 11 -6.60 7.71 -3.49
C VAL A 11 -7.59 7.23 -4.54
N TYR A 12 -7.52 7.80 -5.75
CA TYR A 12 -8.31 7.30 -6.87
C TYR A 12 -7.61 6.08 -7.46
N LEU A 13 -8.30 4.94 -7.47
CA LEU A 13 -7.80 3.68 -8.01
C LEU A 13 -8.55 3.30 -9.27
N THR A 14 -7.82 2.77 -10.25
CA THR A 14 -8.38 2.17 -11.45
C THR A 14 -8.27 0.65 -11.39
N THR A 15 -9.06 -0.05 -12.20
CA THR A 15 -8.94 -1.50 -12.38
C THR A 15 -7.82 -1.91 -13.34
N SER A 16 -7.40 -1.00 -14.23
CA SER A 16 -6.42 -1.26 -15.28
C SER A 16 -4.97 -1.04 -14.83
N ALA A 17 -4.70 -0.16 -13.87
CA ALA A 17 -3.35 0.24 -13.51
C ALA A 17 -3.16 0.48 -12.00
N TYR A 18 -1.90 0.39 -11.57
CA TYR A 18 -1.50 0.72 -10.21
C TYR A 18 -1.29 2.23 -10.04
N SER A 19 -1.91 2.78 -9.00
CA SER A 19 -1.76 4.17 -8.56
C SER A 19 -0.82 4.24 -7.36
N ASN A 20 -0.06 5.34 -7.25
CA ASN A 20 0.79 5.59 -6.09
C ASN A 20 -0.09 6.02 -4.90
N VAL A 21 0.03 5.34 -3.77
CA VAL A 21 -0.72 5.68 -2.54
C VAL A 21 0.11 6.59 -1.66
N THR A 22 1.32 6.13 -1.32
CA THR A 22 2.29 6.90 -0.54
C THR A 22 3.70 6.38 -0.83
N SER A 23 4.70 7.17 -0.47
CA SER A 23 6.11 6.81 -0.53
C SER A 23 6.80 7.16 0.78
N SER A 24 7.73 6.31 1.21
CA SER A 24 8.51 6.53 2.42
C SER A 24 9.94 6.05 2.26
N ASN A 25 10.85 6.67 3.00
CA ASN A 25 12.25 6.27 3.03
C ASN A 25 12.47 5.23 4.14
N ASN A 26 12.84 4.00 3.76
CA ASN A 26 12.97 2.91 4.72
C ASN A 26 14.32 2.95 5.44
N ILE A 27 14.42 3.78 6.47
CA ILE A 27 15.62 3.91 7.31
C ILE A 27 15.68 2.86 8.45
N PHE A 28 14.65 2.03 8.63
CA PHE A 28 14.59 0.94 9.63
C PHE A 28 13.98 -0.34 9.03
N ASN A 29 13.96 -1.45 9.77
CA ASN A 29 13.17 -2.62 9.35
C ASN A 29 11.69 -2.28 9.43
N ASP A 30 10.97 -2.41 8.33
CA ASP A 30 9.56 -2.04 8.25
C ASP A 30 8.71 -3.20 7.74
N ARG A 31 7.47 -3.28 8.20
CA ARG A 31 6.48 -4.26 7.74
C ARG A 31 5.08 -3.63 7.82
N PRO A 32 4.78 -2.68 6.92
CA PRO A 32 3.58 -1.87 7.01
C PRO A 32 2.32 -2.73 6.90
N ALA A 33 1.32 -2.39 7.71
CA ALA A 33 -0.02 -2.93 7.65
C ALA A 33 -0.89 -2.00 6.81
N VAL A 34 -1.40 -2.47 5.69
CA VAL A 34 -2.31 -1.70 4.84
C VAL A 34 -3.74 -2.09 5.14
N THR A 35 -4.57 -1.11 5.44
CA THR A 35 -5.99 -1.25 5.75
C THR A 35 -6.83 -0.63 4.63
N SER A 36 -7.78 -1.40 4.10
CA SER A 36 -8.83 -0.89 3.22
C SER A 36 -10.04 -0.55 4.08
N ASP A 37 -10.53 0.68 4.02
CA ASP A 37 -11.71 1.10 4.77
C ASP A 37 -12.95 0.24 4.41
N ALA A 38 -13.85 0.06 5.37
CA ALA A 38 -15.07 -0.73 5.18
C ALA A 38 -16.06 -0.08 4.19
N SER A 39 -16.01 1.24 4.04
CA SER A 39 -16.84 2.00 3.09
C SER A 39 -16.38 1.88 1.63
N ASN A 40 -15.21 1.27 1.37
CA ASN A 40 -14.67 1.14 0.03
C ASN A 40 -15.53 0.23 -0.86
N GLY A 41 -15.75 0.65 -2.11
CA GLY A 41 -16.64 -0.03 -3.04
C GLY A 41 -16.14 -1.37 -3.62
N GLY A 42 -15.01 -1.92 -3.13
CA GLY A 42 -14.50 -3.20 -3.61
C GLY A 42 -13.13 -3.59 -3.04
N LYS A 43 -12.60 -4.72 -3.50
CA LYS A 43 -11.26 -5.16 -3.12
C LYS A 43 -10.20 -4.30 -3.79
N ILE A 44 -9.09 -4.11 -3.09
CA ILE A 44 -7.88 -3.49 -3.65
C ILE A 44 -6.77 -4.52 -3.71
N ARG A 45 -5.88 -4.38 -4.70
CA ARG A 45 -4.61 -5.11 -4.78
C ARG A 45 -3.47 -4.14 -4.55
N VAL A 46 -2.62 -4.46 -3.59
CA VAL A 46 -1.49 -3.62 -3.21
C VAL A 46 -0.16 -4.29 -3.50
N MET A 47 0.86 -3.48 -3.74
CA MET A 47 2.24 -3.93 -3.93
C MET A 47 3.21 -2.83 -3.49
N ILE A 48 4.44 -3.22 -3.15
CA ILE A 48 5.51 -2.28 -2.87
C ILE A 48 6.44 -2.24 -4.08
N VAL A 49 6.88 -1.05 -4.46
CA VAL A 49 8.00 -0.87 -5.39
C VAL A 49 9.13 -0.10 -4.74
N ASN A 50 10.37 -0.38 -5.13
CA ASN A 50 11.54 0.40 -4.72
C ASN A 50 11.69 1.69 -5.55
N SER A 51 12.72 2.49 -5.25
CA SER A 51 13.04 3.73 -5.97
C SER A 51 13.31 3.56 -7.46
N LYS A 52 13.66 2.35 -7.91
CA LYS A 52 13.85 2.00 -9.33
C LYS A 52 12.55 1.55 -10.00
N GLY A 53 11.43 1.52 -9.27
CA GLY A 53 10.13 1.06 -9.74
C GLY A 53 9.99 -0.47 -9.78
N ALA A 54 10.98 -1.23 -9.32
CA ALA A 54 10.90 -2.68 -9.27
C ALA A 54 10.06 -3.14 -8.08
N GLN A 55 9.18 -4.13 -8.30
CA GLN A 55 8.35 -4.70 -7.25
C GLN A 55 9.21 -5.39 -6.19
N VAL A 56 8.91 -5.11 -4.93
CA VAL A 56 9.53 -5.73 -3.76
C VAL A 56 8.51 -6.68 -3.14
N GLY A 57 8.82 -7.98 -3.14
CA GLY A 57 7.91 -9.01 -2.64
C GLY A 57 6.71 -9.26 -3.57
N GLY A 58 5.62 -9.73 -2.99
CA GLY A 58 4.39 -10.09 -3.71
C GLY A 58 3.30 -9.02 -3.67
N THR A 59 2.25 -9.25 -4.46
CA THR A 59 1.01 -8.47 -4.38
C THR A 59 0.06 -9.06 -3.34
N LYS A 60 -0.72 -8.24 -2.64
CA LYS A 60 -1.76 -8.70 -1.69
C LYS A 60 -3.11 -8.10 -1.99
N ASP A 61 -4.16 -8.90 -1.85
CA ASP A 61 -5.54 -8.47 -2.02
C ASP A 61 -6.17 -8.16 -0.66
N ILE A 62 -6.87 -7.03 -0.58
CA ILE A 62 -7.47 -6.52 0.65
C ILE A 62 -8.95 -6.28 0.40
N SER A 63 -9.80 -7.00 1.12
CA SER A 63 -11.23 -6.74 1.15
C SER A 63 -11.56 -5.47 1.94
N PRO A 64 -12.67 -4.76 1.66
CA PRO A 64 -13.13 -3.66 2.49
C PRO A 64 -13.21 -4.05 3.97
N GLY A 65 -12.75 -3.15 4.84
CA GLY A 65 -12.73 -3.33 6.29
C GLY A 65 -11.68 -4.32 6.80
N LYS A 66 -10.70 -4.69 5.97
CA LYS A 66 -9.62 -5.62 6.34
C LYS A 66 -8.25 -4.96 6.22
N SER A 67 -7.31 -5.55 6.96
CA SER A 67 -5.91 -5.15 6.97
C SER A 67 -5.02 -6.31 6.60
N VAL A 68 -3.95 -6.06 5.85
CA VAL A 68 -2.92 -7.04 5.54
C VAL A 68 -1.55 -6.47 5.85
N LYS A 69 -0.67 -7.30 6.43
CA LYS A 69 0.74 -6.97 6.58
C LYS A 69 1.47 -7.28 5.28
N LEU A 70 2.21 -6.29 4.79
CA LEU A 70 3.06 -6.48 3.62
C LEU A 70 4.32 -7.27 3.98
N GLU A 71 5.11 -7.56 2.96
CA GLU A 71 6.41 -8.21 3.16
C GLU A 71 7.34 -7.30 3.96
N LYS A 72 8.27 -7.93 4.70
CA LYS A 72 9.27 -7.18 5.46
C LYS A 72 10.19 -6.47 4.47
N ILE A 73 10.34 -5.15 4.66
CA ILE A 73 11.28 -4.32 3.92
C ILE A 73 12.53 -4.18 4.80
N PRO A 74 13.70 -4.69 4.37
CA PRO A 74 14.94 -4.56 5.13
C PRO A 74 15.33 -3.09 5.36
N TRP A 75 15.94 -2.81 6.50
CA TRP A 75 16.54 -1.50 6.79
C TRP A 75 17.51 -1.07 5.68
N ASN A 76 17.56 0.24 5.39
CA ASN A 76 18.40 0.84 4.35
C ASN A 76 18.12 0.32 2.91
N SER A 77 16.88 -0.07 2.63
CA SER A 77 16.45 -0.43 1.26
C SER A 77 16.14 0.80 0.38
N GLY A 78 16.33 2.01 0.93
CA GLY A 78 15.98 3.28 0.29
C GLY A 78 14.49 3.57 0.28
N THR A 79 14.06 4.46 -0.62
CA THR A 79 12.66 4.84 -0.77
C THR A 79 11.85 3.70 -1.38
N TYR A 80 10.71 3.40 -0.76
CA TYR A 80 9.68 2.54 -1.33
C TYR A 80 8.39 3.32 -1.57
N THR A 81 7.60 2.85 -2.52
CA THR A 81 6.27 3.38 -2.83
C THR A 81 5.26 2.27 -2.69
N LEU A 82 4.24 2.48 -1.87
CA LEU A 82 3.05 1.64 -1.88
C LEU A 82 2.23 2.01 -3.10
N LYS A 83 1.93 1.01 -3.93
CA LYS A 83 0.97 1.15 -5.01
C LYS A 83 -0.25 0.28 -4.77
N ALA A 84 -1.40 0.77 -5.22
CA ALA A 84 -2.65 0.04 -5.14
C ALA A 84 -3.41 0.14 -6.46
N LYS A 85 -4.26 -0.85 -6.73
CA LYS A 85 -5.27 -0.79 -7.79
C LYS A 85 -6.58 -1.38 -7.28
N ALA A 86 -7.69 -0.96 -7.87
CA ALA A 86 -8.98 -1.59 -7.60
C ALA A 86 -9.06 -2.92 -8.36
N LEU A 87 -9.73 -3.92 -7.80
CA LEU A 87 -9.98 -5.18 -8.51
C LEU A 87 -11.33 -5.22 -9.19
N ASN A 88 -12.34 -4.57 -8.61
CA ASN A 88 -13.72 -4.69 -9.06
C ASN A 88 -14.26 -3.39 -9.66
N LYS A 89 -13.95 -2.24 -9.06
CA LYS A 89 -14.56 -0.96 -9.43
C LYS A 89 -13.56 0.18 -9.29
N SER A 90 -13.34 0.93 -10.35
CA SER A 90 -12.55 2.16 -10.27
C SER A 90 -13.29 3.22 -9.43
N GLY A 91 -12.55 4.01 -8.66
CA GLY A 91 -13.14 5.04 -7.80
C GLY A 91 -12.18 5.54 -6.73
N THR A 92 -12.68 6.37 -5.83
CA THR A 92 -11.94 6.86 -4.68
C THR A 92 -11.99 5.83 -3.54
N TYR A 93 -10.82 5.42 -3.07
CA TYR A 93 -10.65 4.47 -1.97
C TYR A 93 -9.97 5.14 -0.79
N ARG A 94 -10.47 4.90 0.41
CA ARG A 94 -9.83 5.30 1.66
C ARG A 94 -8.90 4.18 2.14
N ILE A 95 -7.62 4.51 2.32
CA ILE A 95 -6.58 3.55 2.70
C ILE A 95 -5.86 4.08 3.94
N GLY A 96 -5.60 3.19 4.89
CA GLY A 96 -4.74 3.42 6.05
C GLY A 96 -3.48 2.58 5.96
N ILE A 97 -2.38 3.10 6.48
CA ILE A 97 -1.08 2.44 6.59
C ILE A 97 -0.59 2.70 8.00
N ASP A 98 -0.22 1.63 8.69
CA ASP A 98 0.27 1.61 10.06
C ASP A 98 1.53 0.75 10.18
#